data_AF-A0A9D4WA25-F1
#
_entry.id   AF-A0A9D4WA25-F1
#
_cell.length_a   1.000
_cell.length_b   1.000
_cell.length_c   1.000
_cell.angle_alpha   90.00
_cell.angle_beta   90.00
_cell.angle_gamma   90.00
#
_symmetry.space_group_name_H-M   'P 1'
#
loop_
_entity.id
_entity.type
_entity.pdbx_description
1 polymer ?
#
loop_
_entity_poly.entity_id
_entity_poly.type
_entity_poly.pdbx_seq_one_letter_code
_entity_poly.pdbx_strand_id
1 'polypeptide(L)'
;MMSTQLSLSYGSQLCAGRWKFPTALSRAQLVVIAHDVDPIELVVWLPALCRKMEIPYCIVKGKTRLGTIFHKKTAAVLCLTTVKNEDKMEFSRILEAIKANFNDKYEEYRK
;
A
#
# COMPACT_ATOMS: atom_id res chain seq x y z
N MET A 1 -14.69 25.87 20.07
CA MET A 1 -13.45 25.60 20.80
C MET A 1 -13.15 24.10 20.75
N MET A 2 -12.10 23.74 20.03
CA MET A 2 -11.28 22.53 20.20
C MET A 2 -11.99 21.17 20.26
N SER A 3 -12.29 20.61 19.10
CA SER A 3 -12.20 19.15 18.90
C SER A 3 -11.67 18.90 17.50
N THR A 4 -10.41 19.30 17.35
CA THR A 4 -9.51 18.96 16.27
C THR A 4 -9.33 17.44 16.28
N GLN A 5 -10.25 16.68 15.68
CA GLN A 5 -9.92 15.35 15.18
C GLN A 5 -9.08 15.51 13.92
N LEU A 6 -7.81 15.82 14.20
CA LEU A 6 -6.64 15.50 13.39
C LEU A 6 -6.63 13.99 13.13
N SER A 7 -7.41 13.50 12.16
CA SER A 7 -7.35 12.11 11.71
C SER A 7 -7.66 11.92 10.22
N LEU A 8 -7.37 12.93 9.39
CA LEU A 8 -7.44 12.80 7.92
C LEU A 8 -6.10 13.03 7.20
N SER A 9 -5.01 13.14 7.94
CA SER A 9 -3.64 13.22 7.39
C SER A 9 -2.80 11.95 7.60
N TYR A 10 -3.38 10.89 8.16
CA TYR A 10 -2.88 9.51 8.06
C TYR A 10 -3.87 8.70 7.20
N GLY A 11 -3.97 9.09 5.93
CA GLY A 11 -4.92 8.52 4.98
C GLY A 11 -4.47 7.17 4.40
N SER A 12 -4.16 6.20 5.25
CA SER A 12 -4.09 4.77 4.89
C SER A 12 -5.24 4.05 5.58
N GLN A 13 -6.45 4.54 5.33
CA GLN A 13 -7.68 3.94 5.82
C GLN A 13 -8.54 3.50 4.63
N LEU A 14 -8.28 2.29 4.15
CA LEU A 14 -9.30 1.46 3.51
C LEU A 14 -10.30 1.06 4.59
N CYS A 15 -11.27 1.94 4.84
CA CYS A 15 -12.53 1.56 5.49
C CYS A 15 -13.63 1.65 4.43
N ALA A 16 -14.37 0.55 4.32
CA ALA A 16 -15.45 0.31 3.38
C ALA A 16 -16.39 1.52 3.21
N GLY A 17 -16.73 1.86 1.96
CA GLY A 17 -17.95 2.64 1.68
C GLY A 17 -17.88 3.72 0.60
N ARG A 18 -16.69 4.16 0.13
CA ARG A 18 -16.61 5.15 -0.97
C ARG A 18 -15.29 5.07 -1.73
N TRP A 19 -15.30 4.35 -2.84
CA TRP A 19 -14.11 4.09 -3.66
C TRP A 19 -13.81 5.28 -4.59
N LYS A 20 -12.77 6.07 -4.29
CA LYS A 20 -12.03 6.86 -5.29
C LYS A 20 -10.59 6.32 -5.39
N PHE A 21 -10.46 5.13 -5.95
CA PHE A 21 -9.17 4.48 -6.21
C PHE A 21 -8.27 5.14 -7.26
N PRO A 22 -8.75 5.81 -8.34
CA PRO A 22 -7.84 6.26 -9.38
C PRO A 22 -6.94 7.43 -8.97
N THR A 23 -7.36 8.27 -8.00
CA THR A 23 -6.60 9.47 -7.60
C THR A 23 -5.63 9.26 -6.43
N ALA A 24 -5.74 8.14 -5.70
CA ALA A 24 -4.84 7.83 -4.60
C ALA A 24 -3.55 7.16 -5.08
N LEU A 25 -3.65 6.30 -6.12
CA LEU A 25 -2.51 5.55 -6.60
C LEU A 25 -1.45 6.46 -7.25
N SER A 26 -1.85 7.40 -8.10
CA SER A 26 -0.92 8.35 -8.75
C SER A 26 -0.08 9.19 -7.77
N ARG A 27 -0.48 9.29 -6.49
CA ARG A 27 0.24 10.04 -5.45
C ARG A 27 0.84 9.13 -4.37
N ALA A 28 0.75 7.81 -4.55
CA ALA A 28 1.30 6.84 -3.62
C ALA A 28 2.79 6.66 -3.88
N GLN A 29 3.58 6.65 -2.81
CA GLN A 29 5.01 6.37 -2.85
C GLN A 29 5.30 4.88 -2.69
N LEU A 30 4.44 4.14 -1.99
CA LEU A 30 4.55 2.70 -1.79
C LEU A 30 3.17 2.08 -1.57
N VAL A 31 2.94 0.91 -2.15
CA VAL A 31 1.72 0.09 -1.95
C VAL A 31 2.08 -1.24 -1.31
N VAL A 32 1.43 -1.59 -0.21
CA VAL A 32 1.60 -2.86 0.49
C VAL A 32 0.31 -3.67 0.35
N ILE A 33 0.45 -4.90 -0.11
CA ILE A 33 -0.66 -5.80 -0.42
C ILE A 33 -0.58 -7.01 0.52
N ALA A 34 -1.68 -7.33 1.20
CA ALA A 34 -1.79 -8.59 1.91
C ALA A 34 -2.09 -9.73 0.93
N HIS A 35 -1.41 -10.86 1.10
CA HIS A 35 -1.70 -12.08 0.33
C HIS A 35 -2.97 -12.83 0.77
N ASP A 36 -3.44 -12.59 2.00
CA ASP A 36 -4.48 -13.38 2.68
C ASP A 36 -5.78 -12.58 2.66
N VAL A 37 -6.26 -12.21 1.47
CA VAL A 37 -7.47 -11.40 1.31
C VAL A 37 -8.57 -12.26 0.73
N ASP A 38 -9.62 -12.45 1.53
CA ASP A 38 -10.86 -13.09 1.14
C ASP A 38 -11.93 -12.00 1.01
N PRO A 39 -12.47 -11.74 -0.18
CA PRO A 39 -12.24 -12.44 -1.46
C PRO A 39 -11.03 -11.91 -2.26
N ILE A 40 -10.43 -12.78 -3.10
CA ILE A 40 -9.21 -12.49 -3.88
C ILE A 40 -9.44 -11.50 -5.03
N GLU A 41 -10.68 -11.33 -5.50
CA GLU A 41 -11.02 -10.39 -6.59
C GLU A 41 -10.63 -8.94 -6.25
N LEU A 42 -10.56 -8.59 -4.96
CA LEU A 42 -10.19 -7.26 -4.51
C LEU A 42 -8.73 -6.89 -4.83
N VAL A 43 -7.85 -7.88 -4.94
CA VAL A 43 -6.39 -7.67 -4.99
C VAL A 43 -5.77 -8.09 -6.31
N VAL A 44 -6.44 -8.96 -7.08
CA VAL A 44 -5.89 -9.55 -8.33
C VAL A 44 -5.45 -8.50 -9.37
N TRP A 45 -6.10 -7.33 -9.42
CA TRP A 45 -5.81 -6.27 -10.38
C TRP A 45 -4.75 -5.27 -9.91
N LEU A 46 -4.40 -5.25 -8.61
CA LEU A 46 -3.49 -4.26 -8.03
C LEU A 46 -2.07 -4.35 -8.55
N PRO A 47 -1.43 -5.54 -8.69
CA PRO A 47 -0.09 -5.62 -9.24
C PRO A 47 -0.02 -5.09 -10.68
N ALA A 48 -1.02 -5.41 -11.51
CA ALA A 48 -1.10 -4.93 -12.90
C ALA A 48 -1.25 -3.40 -12.98
N LEU A 49 -2.07 -2.83 -12.09
CA LEU A 49 -2.29 -1.40 -11.99
C LEU A 49 -1.03 -0.66 -11.51
N CYS A 50 -0.36 -1.16 -10.48
CA CYS A 50 0.88 -0.56 -9.94
C CYS A 50 2.00 -0.55 -10.98
N ARG A 51 2.11 -1.60 -11.82
CA ARG A 51 3.04 -1.62 -12.97
C ARG A 51 2.75 -0.50 -13.96
N LYS A 52 1.48 -0.32 -14.35
CA LYS A 52 1.10 0.71 -15.34
C LYS A 52 1.44 2.13 -14.87
N MET A 53 1.48 2.36 -13.56
CA MET A 53 1.81 3.65 -12.96
C MET A 53 3.25 3.72 -12.39
N GLU A 54 4.07 2.69 -12.59
CA GLU A 54 5.44 2.57 -12.08
C GLU A 54 5.59 2.75 -10.55
N ILE A 55 4.58 2.30 -9.80
CA ILE A 55 4.55 2.44 -8.35
C ILE A 55 5.13 1.18 -7.71
N PRO A 56 6.08 1.30 -6.77
CA PRO A 56 6.61 0.15 -6.07
C PRO A 56 5.52 -0.49 -5.20
N TYR A 57 5.38 -1.81 -5.32
CA TYR A 57 4.45 -2.59 -4.52
C TYR A 57 5.19 -3.73 -3.82
N CYS A 58 4.72 -4.10 -2.63
CA CYS A 58 5.19 -5.28 -1.93
C CYS A 58 4.03 -6.16 -1.48
N ILE A 59 4.26 -7.47 -1.52
CA ILE A 59 3.29 -8.47 -1.08
C ILE A 59 3.76 -9.02 0.27
N VAL A 60 2.93 -8.86 1.30
CA VAL A 60 3.25 -9.26 2.67
C VAL A 60 2.40 -10.44 3.10
N LYS A 61 3.05 -11.40 3.78
CA LYS A 61 2.39 -12.54 4.38
C LYS A 61 1.69 -12.14 5.70
N GLY A 62 0.42 -11.72 5.59
CA GLY A 62 -0.57 -11.64 6.69
C GLY A 62 -1.27 -10.28 6.83
N LYS A 63 -2.60 -10.23 6.61
CA LYS A 63 -3.43 -9.02 6.77
C LYS A 63 -3.53 -8.52 8.22
N THR A 64 -3.39 -9.42 9.19
CA THR A 64 -3.45 -9.10 10.63
C THR A 64 -2.26 -8.25 11.06
N ARG A 65 -1.05 -8.57 10.56
CA ARG A 65 0.18 -7.83 10.86
C ARG A 65 0.12 -6.39 10.34
N LEU A 66 -0.45 -6.21 9.14
CA LEU A 66 -0.71 -4.89 8.57
C LEU A 66 -1.77 -4.12 9.39
N GLY A 67 -2.80 -4.82 9.88
CA GLY A 67 -3.81 -4.26 10.76
C GLY A 67 -3.23 -3.73 12.08
N THR A 68 -2.30 -4.46 12.70
CA THR A 68 -1.67 -4.06 13.98
C THR A 68 -0.96 -2.70 13.89
N ILE A 69 -0.30 -2.41 12.76
CA ILE A 69 0.41 -1.13 12.53
C ILE A 69 -0.57 0.05 12.52
N PHE A 70 -1.79 -0.17 12.03
CA PHE A 70 -2.83 0.85 11.88
C PHE A 70 -3.92 0.80 12.97
N HIS A 71 -3.70 0.01 14.03
CA HIS A 71 -4.69 -0.22 15.09
C HIS A 71 -6.05 -0.69 14.53
N LYS A 72 -6.03 -1.51 13.48
CA LYS A 72 -7.21 -2.16 12.89
C LYS A 72 -7.11 -3.67 13.06
N LYS A 73 -8.27 -4.34 13.11
CA LYS A 73 -8.31 -5.82 13.17
C LYS A 73 -7.71 -6.46 11.91
N THR A 74 -7.93 -5.84 10.75
CA THR A 74 -7.46 -6.33 9.45
C THR A 74 -7.26 -5.17 8.47
N ALA A 75 -6.20 -5.22 7.66
CA ALA A 75 -5.99 -4.32 6.52
C ALA A 75 -5.60 -5.13 5.28
N ALA A 76 -6.32 -4.92 4.16
CA ALA A 76 -6.07 -5.65 2.92
C ALA A 76 -4.98 -5.00 2.06
N VAL A 77 -5.01 -3.67 1.96
CA VAL A 77 -4.05 -2.88 1.18
C VAL A 77 -3.72 -1.62 1.96
N LEU A 78 -2.46 -1.22 1.92
CA LEU A 78 -1.98 0.02 2.51
C LEU A 78 -1.23 0.82 1.45
N CYS A 79 -1.46 2.13 1.45
CA CYS A 79 -0.76 3.05 0.58
C CYS A 79 -0.11 4.12 1.44
N LEU A 80 1.18 4.33 1.26
CA LEU A 80 1.90 5.45 1.87
C LEU A 80 2.00 6.59 0.86
N THR A 81 1.51 7.77 1.23
CA THR A 81 1.48 8.96 0.38
C THR A 81 2.50 10.01 0.81
N THR A 82 2.74 10.14 2.11
CA THR A 82 3.63 11.15 2.68
C THR A 82 4.57 10.53 3.69
N VAL A 83 5.87 10.72 3.51
CA VAL A 83 6.92 10.31 4.45
C VAL A 83 7.57 11.56 5.04
N LYS A 84 7.85 11.52 6.35
CA LYS A 84 8.55 12.61 7.04
C LYS A 84 9.97 12.74 6.50
N ASN A 85 10.54 13.95 6.59
CA ASN A 85 11.85 14.20 6.01
C ASN A 85 12.99 13.42 6.69
N GLU A 86 12.83 13.12 7.98
CA GLU A 86 13.77 12.35 8.80
C GLU A 86 13.98 10.93 8.25
N ASP A 87 12.90 10.27 7.81
CA ASP A 87 12.91 8.84 7.44
C ASP A 87 13.14 8.61 5.93
N LYS A 88 13.27 9.67 5.13
CA LYS A 88 13.37 9.55 3.66
C LYS A 88 14.55 8.71 3.21
N MET A 89 15.69 8.79 3.91
CA MET A 89 16.90 8.05 3.53
C MET A 89 16.72 6.54 3.68
N GLU A 90 16.11 6.10 4.78
CA GLU A 90 15.83 4.68 5.00
C GLU A 90 14.72 4.19 4.08
N PHE A 91 13.71 5.03 3.86
CA PHE A 91 12.61 4.74 2.96
C PHE A 91 13.09 4.49 1.52
N SER A 92 14.01 5.30 0.99
CA SER A 92 14.57 5.08 -0.35
C SER A 92 15.26 3.73 -0.51
N ARG A 93 16.02 3.28 0.49
CA ARG A 93 16.66 1.95 0.47
C ARG A 93 15.62 0.82 0.42
N ILE A 94 14.54 0.97 1.18
CA ILE A 94 13.43 0.02 1.18
C ILE A 94 12.72 0.02 -0.19
N LEU A 95 12.51 1.19 -0.79
CA LEU A 95 11.90 1.28 -2.13
C LEU A 95 12.73 0.57 -3.20
N GLU A 96 14.05 0.73 -3.19
CA GLU A 96 14.96 0.05 -4.11
C GLU A 96 14.89 -1.48 -3.95
N ALA A 97 14.95 -1.97 -2.70
CA ALA A 97 14.83 -3.39 -2.41
C ALA A 97 13.48 -3.96 -2.84
N ILE A 98 12.38 -3.20 -2.70
CA ILE A 98 11.04 -3.63 -3.11
C ILE A 98 10.93 -3.68 -4.64
N LYS A 99 11.43 -2.66 -5.34
CA LYS A 99 11.40 -2.63 -6.82
C LYS A 99 12.13 -3.85 -7.41
N ALA A 100 13.34 -4.14 -6.92
CA ALA A 100 14.12 -5.28 -7.39
C ALA A 100 13.45 -6.65 -7.12
N ASN A 101 12.65 -6.75 -6.05
CA ASN A 101 12.00 -8.01 -5.70
C ASN A 101 10.67 -8.25 -6.40
N PHE A 102 9.90 -7.21 -6.69
CA PHE A 102 8.53 -7.36 -7.17
C PHE A 102 8.31 -6.88 -8.61
N ASN A 103 8.89 -5.74 -9.01
CA ASN A 103 8.71 -5.25 -10.39
C ASN A 103 9.50 -6.09 -11.39
N ASP A 104 10.76 -6.40 -11.08
CA ASP A 104 11.65 -7.11 -12.01
C ASP A 104 11.28 -8.59 -12.14
N LYS A 105 10.78 -9.19 -11.05
CA LYS A 105 10.35 -10.60 -11.03
C LYS A 105 8.95 -10.83 -11.59
N TYR A 106 8.20 -9.77 -11.91
CA TYR A 106 6.84 -9.90 -12.44
C TYR A 106 6.78 -10.72 -13.74
N GLU A 107 7.77 -10.56 -14.62
CA GLU A 107 7.82 -11.27 -15.90
C GLU A 107 8.10 -12.78 -15.71
N GLU A 108 8.68 -13.17 -14.57
CA GLU A 108 8.87 -14.56 -14.18
C GLU A 108 7.58 -15.18 -13.63
N TYR A 109 6.81 -14.43 -12.82
CA TYR A 109 5.53 -14.89 -12.26
C TYR A 109 4.38 -14.96 -13.28
N ARG A 110 4.53 -14.37 -14.47
CA ARG A 110 3.51 -14.37 -15.53
C ARG A 110 3.67 -15.55 -16.51
N LYS A 111 4.82 -16.21 -16.53
CA LYS A 111 5.05 -17.41 -17.36
C LYS A 111 4.43 -18.64 -16.72
#